data_AF-A0A0E0NWT6-F1
#
_entry.id   AF-A0A0E0NWT6-F1
#
_cell.length_a   1.000
_cell.length_b   1.000
_cell.length_c   1.000
_cell.angle_alpha   90.00
_cell.angle_beta   90.00
_cell.angle_gamma   90.00
#
_symmetry.space_group_name_H-M   'P 1'
#
loop_
_entity.id
_entity.type
_entity.pdbx_description
1 polymer ?
#
loop_
_entity_poly.entity_id
_entity_poly.type
_entity_poly.pdbx_seq_one_letter_code
_entity_poly.pdbx_strand_id
1 'polypeptide(L)'
;MATIKFPIVFSVVCLFLLCNGSLAQLLSQSTSQWQSSRRGSPRECRFDRLQAFEPIRTVRVSVVRRVIEPRGLLLPHYSNGATLVYVIQGRGITGPTFPGCPETYQQQFQQSEQDQQLEGQSQSHKFRDEHQKIHRFQQGDVVALSAGVAHWCYSDGDAPIVAIYVTDIYNSANQLDPRHRDFFLAGNNKIGQQLYRYEARDNSKNVFGGFSIELHSEALGISSGVARQLQCQNDQRGEIVRVEHGLSLLQPYASLQEQQQEQVQPRDYGQT
;
A
#
# COMPACT_ATOMS: atom_id res chain seq x y z
N MET A 1 24.94 -34.61 46.80
CA MET A 1 24.36 -33.31 46.42
C MET A 1 25.31 -32.66 45.44
N ALA A 2 25.02 -32.73 44.14
CA ALA A 2 25.85 -32.12 43.10
C ALA A 2 25.25 -30.75 42.74
N THR A 3 25.99 -29.69 43.05
CA THR A 3 25.66 -28.30 42.73
C THR A 3 25.95 -28.04 41.25
N ILE A 4 24.89 -28.11 40.44
CA ILE A 4 24.95 -27.74 39.02
C ILE A 4 25.14 -26.23 38.94
N LYS A 5 26.29 -25.80 38.40
CA LYS A 5 26.64 -24.39 38.26
C LYS A 5 25.73 -23.73 37.20
N PHE A 6 24.94 -22.77 37.67
CA PHE A 6 24.02 -21.91 36.91
C PHE A 6 24.54 -21.39 35.53
N PRO A 7 25.83 -21.06 35.31
CA PRO A 7 26.30 -20.61 33.99
C PRO A 7 26.25 -21.68 32.88
N ILE A 8 26.28 -22.98 33.24
CA ILE A 8 26.24 -24.06 32.25
C ILE A 8 24.83 -24.22 31.67
N VAL A 9 23.80 -24.04 32.51
CA VAL A 9 22.40 -24.14 32.08
C VAL A 9 22.04 -22.99 31.14
N PHE A 10 22.54 -21.77 31.42
CA PHE A 10 22.29 -20.61 30.56
C PHE A 10 22.98 -20.73 29.20
N SER A 11 24.21 -21.27 29.17
CA SER A 11 24.93 -21.54 27.92
C SER A 11 24.24 -22.60 27.05
N VAL A 12 23.71 -23.66 27.66
CA VAL A 12 22.96 -24.71 26.95
C VAL A 12 21.63 -24.17 26.42
N VAL A 13 20.90 -23.36 27.20
CA VAL A 13 19.65 -22.73 26.74
C VAL A 13 19.89 -21.74 25.59
N CYS A 14 20.96 -20.93 25.63
CA CYS A 14 21.33 -20.07 24.52
C CYS A 14 21.73 -20.86 23.26
N LEU A 15 22.48 -21.96 23.40
CA LEU A 15 22.79 -22.85 22.27
C LEU A 15 21.53 -23.52 21.70
N PHE A 16 20.57 -23.94 22.55
CA PHE A 16 19.30 -24.48 22.08
C PHE A 16 18.43 -23.43 21.37
N LEU A 17 18.39 -22.18 21.83
CA LEU A 17 17.62 -21.13 21.17
C LEU A 17 18.27 -20.67 19.85
N LEU A 18 19.60 -20.61 19.77
CA LEU A 18 20.33 -20.25 18.55
C LEU A 18 20.30 -21.39 17.51
N CYS A 19 20.35 -22.66 17.93
CA CYS A 19 20.24 -23.80 17.02
C CYS A 19 18.80 -24.07 16.53
N ASN A 20 17.77 -23.79 17.34
CA ASN A 20 16.37 -23.92 16.89
C ASN A 20 15.90 -22.76 16.00
N GLY A 21 16.48 -21.56 16.14
CA GLY A 21 16.25 -20.46 15.20
C GLY A 21 16.79 -20.73 13.78
N SER A 22 17.84 -21.56 13.66
CA SER A 22 18.47 -21.91 12.38
C SER A 22 17.89 -23.14 11.67
N LEU A 23 17.04 -23.94 12.32
CA LEU A 23 16.40 -25.12 11.68
C LEU A 23 15.04 -24.82 11.05
N ALA A 24 14.38 -23.71 11.40
CA ALA A 24 13.14 -23.29 10.75
C ALA A 24 13.35 -22.91 9.27
N GLN A 25 14.60 -22.69 8.83
CA GLN A 25 14.95 -22.45 7.43
C GLN A 25 15.43 -23.70 6.69
N LEU A 26 15.74 -24.82 7.38
CA LEU A 26 16.32 -26.01 6.75
C LEU A 26 15.34 -27.17 6.53
N LEU A 27 14.12 -27.11 7.09
CA LEU A 27 13.10 -28.17 6.96
C LEU A 27 11.83 -27.75 6.22
N SER A 28 11.82 -26.60 5.52
CA SER A 28 10.86 -26.39 4.44
C SER A 28 11.30 -27.18 3.20
N GLN A 29 11.37 -28.51 3.33
CA GLN A 29 11.22 -29.36 2.17
C GLN A 29 9.77 -29.22 1.73
N SER A 30 9.54 -28.42 0.69
CA SER A 30 8.32 -28.53 -0.08
C SER A 30 8.17 -30.01 -0.46
N THR A 31 7.16 -30.69 0.05
CA THR A 31 6.68 -31.93 -0.56
C THR A 31 5.95 -31.54 -1.84
N SER A 32 6.71 -31.11 -2.85
CA SER A 32 6.23 -31.03 -4.22
C SER A 32 6.29 -32.43 -4.79
N GLN A 33 5.12 -33.08 -4.82
CA GLN A 33 4.94 -34.36 -5.51
C GLN A 33 4.88 -34.13 -7.03
N TRP A 34 5.95 -33.59 -7.63
CA TRP A 34 6.13 -33.53 -9.07
C TRP A 34 7.62 -33.66 -9.40
N GLN A 35 8.12 -34.88 -9.31
CA GLN A 35 9.31 -35.26 -10.07
C GLN A 35 8.87 -35.48 -11.53
N SER A 36 9.30 -34.61 -12.43
CA SER A 36 9.44 -35.00 -13.84
C SER A 36 10.72 -34.42 -14.43
N SER A 37 11.36 -35.26 -15.24
CA SER A 37 12.74 -35.17 -15.69
C SER A 37 13.05 -33.97 -16.58
N ARG A 38 14.28 -33.47 -16.46
CA ARG A 38 14.88 -32.41 -17.29
C ARG A 38 14.76 -32.71 -18.79
N ARG A 39 14.20 -31.78 -19.58
CA ARG A 39 14.66 -31.48 -20.96
C ARG A 39 14.17 -30.10 -21.40
N GLY A 40 15.10 -29.24 -21.82
CA GLY A 40 14.85 -27.83 -22.13
C GLY A 40 14.20 -27.56 -23.48
N SER A 41 13.45 -26.47 -23.54
CA SER A 41 13.16 -25.65 -24.73
C SER A 41 12.77 -24.25 -24.23
N PRO A 42 13.28 -23.15 -24.79
CA PRO A 42 12.81 -21.82 -24.44
C PRO A 42 11.42 -21.65 -25.08
N ARG A 43 10.37 -21.65 -24.26
CA ARG A 43 9.03 -21.28 -24.72
C ARG A 43 8.86 -19.81 -24.46
N GLU A 44 9.04 -19.02 -25.51
CA GLU A 44 8.60 -17.64 -25.58
C GLU A 44 7.09 -17.60 -25.29
N CYS A 45 6.71 -16.93 -24.20
CA CYS A 45 5.31 -16.78 -23.81
C CYS A 45 4.64 -15.80 -24.77
N ARG A 46 3.88 -16.31 -25.73
CA ARG A 46 3.13 -15.51 -26.69
C ARG A 46 1.69 -15.32 -26.21
N PHE A 47 1.31 -14.09 -25.91
CA PHE A 47 -0.01 -13.71 -25.38
C PHE A 47 -1.03 -13.40 -26.48
N ASP A 48 -1.19 -14.28 -27.47
CA ASP A 48 -2.07 -14.01 -28.62
C ASP A 48 -3.56 -14.26 -28.34
N ARG A 49 -3.91 -14.89 -27.21
CA ARG A 49 -5.30 -15.20 -26.82
C ARG A 49 -5.50 -15.16 -25.31
N LEU A 50 -5.80 -13.97 -24.78
CA LEU A 50 -6.38 -13.85 -23.44
C LEU A 50 -7.87 -14.19 -23.53
N GLN A 51 -8.31 -15.24 -22.84
CA GLN A 51 -9.73 -15.57 -22.66
C GLN A 51 -10.15 -15.24 -21.23
N ALA A 52 -11.36 -14.68 -21.05
CA ALA A 52 -11.97 -14.56 -19.73
C ALA A 52 -12.26 -15.96 -19.19
N PHE A 53 -11.61 -16.32 -18.08
CA PHE A 53 -11.75 -17.64 -17.48
C PHE A 53 -12.85 -17.60 -16.42
N GLU A 54 -13.86 -18.47 -16.53
CA GLU A 54 -14.70 -18.80 -15.37
C GLU A 54 -13.87 -19.60 -14.36
N PRO A 55 -14.01 -19.34 -13.04
CA PRO A 55 -13.04 -19.79 -12.06
C PRO A 55 -13.03 -21.32 -11.88
N ILE A 56 -12.13 -22.00 -12.58
CA ILE A 56 -11.69 -23.36 -12.21
C ILE A 56 -10.81 -23.23 -10.96
N ARG A 57 -11.40 -23.32 -9.76
CA ARG A 57 -10.89 -23.75 -8.42
C ARG A 57 -9.41 -23.58 -7.99
N THR A 58 -8.54 -22.95 -8.76
CA THR A 58 -7.06 -22.99 -8.59
C THR A 58 -6.44 -21.60 -8.71
N VAL A 59 -7.26 -20.54 -8.66
CA VAL A 59 -6.76 -19.17 -8.67
C VAL A 59 -6.66 -18.72 -7.22
N ARG A 60 -5.44 -18.72 -6.69
CA ARG A 60 -5.10 -18.33 -5.30
C ARG A 60 -4.95 -16.83 -5.12
N VAL A 61 -5.65 -16.04 -5.94
CA VAL A 61 -5.60 -14.59 -5.90
C VAL A 61 -6.99 -14.00 -5.74
N SER A 62 -7.07 -12.84 -5.10
CA SER A 62 -8.24 -11.96 -5.12
C SER A 62 -7.99 -10.84 -6.13
N VAL A 63 -9.00 -10.51 -6.93
CA VAL A 63 -8.90 -9.46 -7.95
C VAL A 63 -9.96 -8.40 -7.71
N VAL A 64 -9.52 -7.15 -7.58
CA VAL A 64 -10.40 -5.99 -7.38
C VAL A 64 -10.09 -4.95 -8.45
N ARG A 65 -11.12 -4.54 -9.21
CA ARG A 65 -11.03 -3.40 -10.13
C ARG A 65 -11.47 -2.14 -9.39
N ARG A 66 -10.61 -1.13 -9.33
CA ARG A 66 -10.94 0.20 -8.79
C ARG A 66 -11.02 1.22 -9.92
N VAL A 67 -12.04 2.07 -9.86
CA VAL A 67 -12.20 3.24 -10.72
C VAL A 67 -12.21 4.46 -9.82
N ILE A 68 -11.26 5.36 -10.02
CA ILE A 68 -11.10 6.57 -9.22
C ILE A 68 -11.29 7.76 -10.14
N GLU A 69 -12.36 8.51 -9.92
CA GLU A 69 -12.66 9.71 -10.71
C GLU A 69 -11.59 10.80 -10.51
N PRO A 70 -11.46 11.77 -11.44
CA PRO A 70 -10.60 12.93 -11.27
C PRO A 70 -10.81 13.61 -9.91
N ARG A 71 -9.70 13.92 -9.22
CA ARG A 71 -9.68 14.41 -7.82
C ARG A 71 -10.23 13.42 -6.78
N GLY A 72 -10.40 12.15 -7.14
CA GLY A 72 -10.72 11.08 -6.21
C GLY A 72 -9.48 10.65 -5.41
N LEU A 73 -9.67 10.42 -4.12
CA LEU A 73 -8.71 9.87 -3.18
C LEU A 73 -9.23 8.53 -2.67
N LEU A 74 -8.59 7.44 -3.07
CA LEU A 74 -8.74 6.15 -2.40
C LEU A 74 -8.12 6.27 -1.01
N LEU A 75 -8.95 6.07 0.01
CA LEU A 75 -8.56 6.23 1.40
C LEU A 75 -7.43 5.25 1.79
N PRO A 76 -6.56 5.65 2.74
CA PRO A 76 -5.46 4.80 3.18
C PRO A 76 -5.96 3.46 3.73
N HIS A 77 -5.40 2.37 3.22
CA HIS A 77 -5.70 1.02 3.68
C HIS A 77 -4.49 0.10 3.49
N TYR A 78 -4.47 -1.02 4.21
CA TYR A 78 -3.54 -2.12 3.99
C TYR A 78 -4.32 -3.43 3.81
N SER A 79 -3.70 -4.41 3.16
CA SER A 79 -4.29 -5.74 2.96
C SER A 79 -3.47 -6.83 3.65
N ASN A 80 -4.08 -7.99 3.86
CA ASN A 80 -3.40 -9.15 4.46
C ASN A 80 -2.51 -9.94 3.48
N GLY A 81 -2.44 -9.56 2.20
CA GLY A 81 -1.68 -10.27 1.17
C GLY A 81 -0.84 -9.34 0.29
N ALA A 82 0.23 -9.88 -0.28
CA ALA A 82 1.03 -9.13 -1.26
C ALA A 82 0.17 -8.82 -2.49
N THR A 83 0.22 -7.57 -2.96
CA THR A 83 -0.67 -7.05 -3.99
C THR A 83 0.11 -6.41 -5.13
N LEU A 84 -0.22 -6.80 -6.37
CA LEU A 84 0.21 -6.10 -7.58
C LEU A 84 -0.94 -5.24 -8.10
N VAL A 85 -0.66 -3.97 -8.39
CA VAL A 85 -1.63 -3.02 -8.93
C VAL A 85 -1.23 -2.67 -10.35
N TYR A 86 -2.03 -3.06 -11.33
CA TYR A 86 -1.83 -2.69 -12.73
C TYR A 86 -2.68 -1.48 -13.10
N VAL A 87 -2.05 -0.40 -13.55
CA VAL A 87 -2.73 0.83 -13.96
C VAL A 87 -3.13 0.72 -15.43
N ILE A 88 -4.40 0.39 -15.69
CA ILE A 88 -4.95 0.26 -17.04
C ILE A 88 -5.10 1.63 -17.71
N GLN A 89 -5.51 2.64 -16.95
CA GLN A 89 -5.81 3.97 -17.46
C GLN A 89 -5.56 5.01 -16.37
N GLY A 90 -5.22 6.22 -16.80
CA GLY A 90 -5.11 7.40 -15.95
C GLY A 90 -3.70 7.59 -15.39
N ARG A 91 -3.56 8.61 -14.55
CA ARG A 91 -2.32 8.96 -13.86
C ARG A 91 -2.67 9.50 -12.49
N GLY A 92 -1.71 9.43 -11.58
CA GLY A 92 -1.93 9.85 -10.22
C GLY A 92 -0.67 9.74 -9.38
N ILE A 93 -0.91 9.87 -8.08
CA ILE A 93 0.11 9.70 -7.06
C ILE A 93 -0.36 8.69 -6.01
N THR A 94 0.58 7.92 -5.48
CA THR A 94 0.36 6.93 -4.43
C THR A 94 1.40 7.07 -3.34
N GLY A 95 1.00 6.92 -2.09
CA GLY A 95 1.89 6.98 -0.93
C GLY A 95 1.83 5.70 -0.11
N PRO A 96 2.71 4.71 -0.36
CA PRO A 96 2.89 3.60 0.57
C PRO A 96 3.60 4.08 1.84
N THR A 97 3.23 3.54 2.99
CA THR A 97 3.84 3.84 4.29
C THR A 97 4.55 2.60 4.80
N PHE A 98 5.88 2.71 4.95
CA PHE A 98 6.73 1.65 5.48
C PHE A 98 7.05 1.93 6.95
N PRO A 99 6.54 1.13 7.89
CA PRO A 99 6.83 1.31 9.31
C PRO A 99 8.34 1.25 9.58
N GLY A 100 8.85 2.21 10.35
CA GLY A 100 10.28 2.34 10.65
C GLY A 100 11.10 3.11 9.62
N CYS A 101 10.53 3.52 8.49
CA CYS A 101 11.17 4.44 7.56
C CYS A 101 10.84 5.91 7.93
N PRO A 102 11.83 6.81 7.87
CA PRO A 102 11.62 8.22 8.22
C PRO A 102 10.82 8.97 7.14
N GLU A 103 10.24 10.09 7.54
CA GLU A 103 9.59 11.07 6.69
C GLU A 103 10.65 11.83 5.86
N THR A 104 10.99 11.29 4.70
CA THR A 104 12.06 11.85 3.85
C THR A 104 11.67 13.15 3.14
N TYR A 105 10.37 13.47 3.05
CA TYR A 105 9.89 14.70 2.44
C TYR A 105 9.60 15.69 3.56
N GLN A 106 10.49 16.66 3.70
CA GLN A 106 10.43 17.71 4.72
C GLN A 106 10.69 19.07 4.09
N GLN A 107 10.12 20.14 4.65
CA GLN A 107 10.27 21.50 4.13
C GLN A 107 11.72 21.97 3.96
N GLN A 108 12.67 21.43 4.75
CA GLN A 108 14.08 21.85 4.69
C GLN A 108 14.71 21.63 3.30
N PHE A 109 14.19 20.70 2.49
CA PHE A 109 14.71 20.44 1.15
C PHE A 109 14.22 21.42 0.07
N GLN A 110 13.31 22.34 0.38
CA GLN A 110 12.87 23.40 -0.55
C GLN A 110 13.63 24.72 -0.36
N GLN A 111 14.55 24.81 0.62
CA GLN A 111 15.45 25.96 0.78
C GLN A 111 16.64 25.87 -0.20
N SER A 112 16.38 25.92 -1.50
CA SER A 112 17.41 26.38 -2.45
C SER A 112 17.59 27.89 -2.29
N GLU A 113 18.84 28.34 -2.24
CA GLU A 113 19.31 29.69 -1.90
C GLU A 113 18.80 30.86 -2.78
N GLN A 114 17.83 30.65 -3.67
CA GLN A 114 17.31 31.66 -4.60
C GLN A 114 16.02 32.37 -4.16
N ASP A 115 15.29 31.87 -3.15
CA ASP A 115 14.02 32.49 -2.71
C ASP A 115 14.15 33.58 -1.64
N GLN A 116 15.37 34.00 -1.28
CA GLN A 116 15.58 35.10 -0.31
C GLN A 116 15.42 36.52 -0.90
N GLN A 117 15.13 36.68 -2.20
CA GLN A 117 15.07 38.02 -2.83
C GLN A 117 13.66 38.53 -3.17
N LEU A 118 12.60 37.80 -2.86
CA LEU A 118 11.21 38.23 -3.14
C LEU A 118 10.33 38.24 -1.87
N GLU A 119 10.84 38.78 -0.76
CA GLU A 119 10.01 39.12 0.41
C GLU A 119 9.19 40.41 0.16
N GLY A 120 8.26 40.32 -0.79
CA GLY A 120 7.24 41.33 -1.05
C GLY A 120 5.85 40.72 -1.04
N GLN A 121 5.16 40.81 0.11
CA GLN A 121 3.69 40.83 0.21
C GLN A 121 2.89 39.53 -0.09
N SER A 122 3.16 38.43 0.61
CA SER A 122 2.10 37.43 0.84
C SER A 122 2.34 36.66 2.13
N GLN A 123 1.52 36.92 3.16
CA GLN A 123 1.36 36.04 4.33
C GLN A 123 0.65 34.73 3.93
N SER A 124 1.24 33.97 3.00
CA SER A 124 0.88 32.58 2.81
C SER A 124 1.37 31.84 4.05
N HIS A 125 0.45 31.36 4.90
CA HIS A 125 0.78 30.38 5.93
C HIS A 125 1.66 29.30 5.29
N LYS A 126 2.95 29.22 5.70
CA LYS A 126 3.88 28.21 5.20
C LYS A 126 3.28 26.83 5.49
N PHE A 127 2.87 26.10 4.45
CA PHE A 127 2.29 24.77 4.55
C PHE A 127 3.33 23.80 5.14
N ARG A 128 3.24 23.53 6.46
CA ARG A 128 4.18 22.69 7.20
C ARG A 128 3.68 21.25 7.23
N ASP A 129 4.51 20.35 6.73
CA ASP A 129 4.20 18.93 6.60
C ASP A 129 5.51 18.12 6.59
N GLU A 130 5.42 16.84 6.93
CA GLU A 130 6.49 15.86 6.86
C GLU A 130 5.88 14.50 6.53
N HIS A 131 6.34 13.85 5.46
CA HIS A 131 5.81 12.54 5.08
C HIS A 131 6.85 11.67 4.37
N GLN A 132 6.53 10.38 4.22
CA GLN A 132 7.32 9.48 3.39
C GLN A 132 7.20 9.84 1.90
N LYS A 133 8.09 9.26 1.10
CA LYS A 133 8.15 9.49 -0.35
C LYS A 133 6.83 9.11 -1.02
N ILE A 134 6.34 10.02 -1.87
CA ILE A 134 5.19 9.80 -2.74
C ILE A 134 5.69 9.36 -4.10
N HIS A 135 4.95 8.46 -4.74
CA HIS A 135 5.28 7.94 -6.06
C HIS A 135 4.23 8.38 -7.07
N ARG A 136 4.68 8.93 -8.20
CA ARG A 136 3.83 9.19 -9.36
C ARG A 136 3.71 7.91 -10.18
N PHE A 137 2.54 7.68 -10.75
CA PHE A 137 2.31 6.60 -11.70
C PHE A 137 1.48 7.09 -12.89
N GLN A 138 1.53 6.34 -13.96
CA GLN A 138 0.75 6.53 -15.18
C GLN A 138 0.27 5.19 -15.75
N GLN A 139 -0.52 5.28 -16.83
CA GLN A 139 -1.00 4.12 -17.55
C GLN A 139 0.15 3.19 -17.96
N GLY A 140 -0.03 1.90 -17.70
CA GLY A 140 0.95 0.85 -17.97
C GLY A 140 1.83 0.49 -16.78
N ASP A 141 1.88 1.32 -15.74
CA ASP A 141 2.69 1.05 -14.56
C ASP A 141 2.14 -0.12 -13.73
N VAL A 142 3.06 -0.81 -13.05
CA VAL A 142 2.76 -1.85 -12.05
C VAL A 142 3.32 -1.40 -10.71
N VAL A 143 2.45 -1.26 -9.71
CA VAL A 143 2.85 -0.96 -8.32
C VAL A 143 2.82 -2.26 -7.51
N ALA A 144 3.92 -2.60 -6.86
CA ALA A 144 4.01 -3.75 -5.97
C ALA A 144 3.91 -3.30 -4.51
N LEU A 145 2.97 -3.91 -3.77
CA LEU A 145 2.66 -3.59 -2.38
C LEU A 145 2.77 -4.86 -1.52
N SER A 146 3.60 -4.82 -0.49
CA SER A 146 3.69 -5.91 0.48
C SER A 146 2.44 -5.99 1.36
N ALA A 147 2.14 -7.18 1.88
CA ALA A 147 1.09 -7.34 2.90
C ALA A 147 1.37 -6.41 4.10
N GLY A 148 0.32 -5.78 4.63
CA GLY A 148 0.41 -4.86 5.78
C GLY A 148 0.91 -3.45 5.46
N VAL A 149 1.39 -3.16 4.23
CA VAL A 149 1.80 -1.80 3.85
C VAL A 149 0.57 -0.95 3.56
N ALA A 150 0.35 0.07 4.41
CA ALA A 150 -0.71 1.03 4.19
C ALA A 150 -0.40 1.90 2.97
N HIS A 151 -1.39 2.12 2.11
CA HIS A 151 -1.23 2.94 0.92
C HIS A 151 -2.55 3.65 0.58
N TRP A 152 -2.43 4.78 -0.12
CA TRP A 152 -3.52 5.58 -0.64
C TRP A 152 -3.22 5.97 -2.09
N CYS A 153 -4.24 6.33 -2.86
CA CYS A 153 -4.09 6.68 -4.28
C CYS A 153 -4.93 7.91 -4.61
N TYR A 154 -4.33 8.91 -5.25
CA TYR A 154 -5.00 10.15 -5.65
C TYR A 154 -4.94 10.35 -7.17
N SER A 155 -6.09 10.71 -7.75
CA SER A 155 -6.22 11.06 -9.17
C SER A 155 -5.93 12.54 -9.40
N ASP A 156 -4.74 12.84 -9.91
CA ASP A 156 -4.31 14.20 -10.28
C ASP A 156 -4.44 14.52 -11.79
N GLY A 157 -4.92 13.56 -12.58
CA GLY A 157 -5.24 13.72 -14.00
C GLY A 157 -6.71 14.04 -14.27
N ASP A 158 -7.00 14.35 -15.53
CA ASP A 158 -8.35 14.70 -16.03
C ASP A 158 -9.19 13.47 -16.42
N ALA A 159 -8.56 12.31 -16.59
CA ALA A 159 -9.21 11.04 -16.87
C ALA A 159 -9.29 10.19 -15.59
N PRO A 160 -10.33 9.35 -15.41
CA PRO A 160 -10.40 8.46 -14.27
C PRO A 160 -9.24 7.46 -14.30
N ILE A 161 -8.71 7.15 -13.11
CA ILE A 161 -7.80 6.02 -12.94
C ILE A 161 -8.61 4.74 -12.99
N VAL A 162 -8.17 3.78 -13.81
CA VAL A 162 -8.68 2.41 -13.79
C VAL A 162 -7.51 1.50 -13.41
N ALA A 163 -7.63 0.82 -12.27
CA ALA A 163 -6.58 -0.05 -11.75
C ALA A 163 -7.11 -1.43 -11.36
N ILE A 164 -6.31 -2.47 -11.61
CA ILE A 164 -6.59 -3.85 -11.19
C ILE A 164 -5.62 -4.21 -10.07
N TYR A 165 -6.18 -4.46 -8.89
CA TYR A 165 -5.47 -4.97 -7.73
C TYR A 165 -5.56 -6.49 -7.74
N VAL A 166 -4.42 -7.17 -7.79
CA VAL A 166 -4.29 -8.62 -7.73
C VAL A 166 -3.56 -8.97 -6.44
N THR A 167 -4.27 -9.52 -5.47
CA THR A 167 -3.72 -9.88 -4.16
C THR A 167 -3.52 -11.38 -4.07
N ASP A 168 -2.31 -11.82 -3.76
CA ASP A 168 -1.99 -13.22 -3.46
C ASP A 168 -2.46 -13.57 -2.04
N ILE A 169 -3.63 -14.20 -1.95
CA ILE A 169 -4.27 -14.59 -0.69
C ILE A 169 -3.66 -15.86 -0.08
N TYR A 170 -2.75 -16.54 -0.78
CA TYR A 170 -1.97 -17.69 -0.26
C TYR A 170 -0.49 -17.35 -0.05
N ASN A 171 -0.12 -16.09 -0.19
CA ASN A 171 1.23 -15.63 0.05
C ASN A 171 1.68 -15.98 1.49
N SER A 172 2.96 -16.32 1.69
CA SER A 172 3.49 -16.63 3.02
C SER A 172 3.40 -15.47 4.02
N ALA A 173 3.26 -14.22 3.54
CA ALA A 173 2.99 -13.06 4.39
C ALA A 173 1.56 -13.05 4.97
N ASN A 174 0.60 -13.72 4.33
CA ASN A 174 -0.75 -13.88 4.85
C ASN A 174 -0.81 -15.04 5.85
N GLN A 175 -0.71 -14.74 7.14
CA GLN A 175 -0.76 -15.73 8.22
C GLN A 175 -2.16 -15.94 8.81
N LEU A 176 -3.19 -15.32 8.22
CA LEU A 176 -4.56 -15.39 8.72
C LEU A 176 -5.28 -16.61 8.13
N ASP A 177 -5.99 -16.39 7.04
CA ASP A 177 -6.81 -17.36 6.33
C ASP A 177 -6.80 -16.98 4.83
N PRO A 178 -7.18 -17.89 3.92
CA PRO A 178 -7.15 -17.62 2.47
C PRO A 178 -8.33 -16.75 2.03
N ARG A 179 -8.56 -15.61 2.71
CA ARG A 179 -9.55 -14.60 2.34
C ARG A 179 -8.87 -13.25 2.29
N HIS A 180 -9.21 -12.48 1.25
CA HIS A 180 -8.79 -11.09 1.12
C HIS A 180 -9.46 -10.22 2.18
N ARG A 181 -8.68 -9.33 2.78
CA ARG A 181 -9.12 -8.36 3.79
C ARG A 181 -8.42 -7.04 3.53
N ASP A 182 -9.21 -5.98 3.36
CA ASP A 182 -8.72 -4.60 3.37
C ASP A 182 -9.06 -3.95 4.71
N PHE A 183 -8.07 -3.28 5.31
CA PHE A 183 -8.17 -2.60 6.59
C PHE A 183 -7.99 -1.10 6.35
N PHE A 184 -9.10 -0.39 6.26
CA PHE A 184 -9.10 1.06 6.04
C PHE A 184 -8.75 1.83 7.31
N LEU A 185 -7.93 2.88 7.16
CA LEU A 185 -7.57 3.80 8.23
C LEU A 185 -8.55 4.97 8.36
N ALA A 186 -9.42 5.18 7.36
CA ALA A 186 -10.41 6.24 7.37
C ALA A 186 -11.66 5.82 6.59
N GLY A 187 -12.69 6.65 6.65
CA GLY A 187 -13.96 6.39 5.99
C GLY A 187 -14.79 5.34 6.71
N ASN A 188 -15.97 5.09 6.15
CA ASN A 188 -16.92 4.15 6.70
C ASN A 188 -17.60 3.46 5.53
N ASN A 189 -17.23 2.20 5.33
CA ASN A 189 -17.69 1.48 4.17
C ASN A 189 -18.93 0.67 4.53
N LYS A 190 -20.10 1.26 4.31
CA LYS A 190 -21.38 0.56 4.45
C LYS A 190 -21.67 -0.40 3.29
N ILE A 191 -20.88 -0.35 2.20
CA ILE A 191 -21.30 -0.88 0.89
C ILE A 191 -20.31 -1.94 0.32
N GLY A 192 -19.02 -1.93 0.65
CA GLY A 192 -17.98 -2.67 -0.09
C GLY A 192 -17.81 -4.16 0.17
N GLN A 193 -18.69 -4.83 0.92
CA GLN A 193 -18.72 -6.30 0.96
C GLN A 193 -19.82 -6.94 0.12
N GLN A 194 -20.53 -6.18 -0.72
CA GLN A 194 -21.59 -6.73 -1.55
C GLN A 194 -21.13 -7.64 -2.71
N LEU A 195 -19.85 -7.67 -3.08
CA LEU A 195 -19.41 -8.52 -4.19
C LEU A 195 -18.89 -9.92 -3.80
N TYR A 196 -18.66 -10.23 -2.51
CA TYR A 196 -18.17 -11.56 -2.09
C TYR A 196 -18.68 -12.12 -0.76
N ARG A 197 -19.75 -11.57 -0.14
CA ARG A 197 -20.35 -12.27 1.03
C ARG A 197 -21.81 -11.92 1.32
N TYR A 198 -22.66 -12.94 1.30
CA TYR A 198 -24.05 -12.97 1.78
C TYR A 198 -24.15 -13.01 3.33
N GLU A 199 -23.03 -13.20 4.05
CA GLU A 199 -22.99 -13.49 5.50
C GLU A 199 -22.23 -12.48 6.37
N ALA A 200 -21.70 -11.39 5.82
CA ALA A 200 -21.07 -10.34 6.63
C ALA A 200 -21.97 -9.11 6.63
N ARG A 201 -23.03 -9.20 7.43
CA ARG A 201 -23.94 -8.09 7.76
C ARG A 201 -23.31 -7.09 8.74
N ASP A 202 -21.98 -7.04 8.77
CA ASP A 202 -21.23 -6.23 9.70
C ASP A 202 -20.82 -4.94 9.00
N ASN A 203 -21.23 -3.81 9.56
CA ASN A 203 -20.85 -2.50 9.05
C ASN A 203 -19.31 -2.45 9.01
N SER A 204 -18.71 -2.48 7.81
CA SER A 204 -17.26 -2.37 7.67
C SER A 204 -16.85 -0.94 8.03
N LYS A 205 -16.54 -0.77 9.31
CA LYS A 205 -15.92 0.43 9.84
C LYS A 205 -14.42 0.38 9.54
N ASN A 206 -13.79 1.56 9.48
CA ASN A 206 -12.34 1.62 9.52
C ASN A 206 -11.80 1.00 10.83
N VAL A 207 -10.48 0.77 10.90
CA VAL A 207 -9.82 0.11 12.04
C VAL A 207 -10.08 0.81 13.38
N PHE A 208 -10.35 2.12 13.40
CA PHE A 208 -10.65 2.87 14.62
C PHE A 208 -12.07 2.60 15.15
N GLY A 209 -12.99 2.15 14.30
CA GLY A 209 -14.37 1.86 14.68
C GLY A 209 -14.55 0.63 15.58
N GLY A 210 -13.49 -0.17 15.76
CA GLY A 210 -13.45 -1.31 16.69
C GLY A 210 -13.00 -0.96 18.12
N PHE A 211 -12.57 0.28 18.37
CA PHE A 211 -12.07 0.73 19.67
C PHE A 211 -13.05 1.69 20.36
N SER A 212 -12.98 1.79 21.69
CA SER A 212 -13.71 2.83 22.42
C SER A 212 -13.09 4.21 22.18
N ILE A 213 -13.93 5.25 22.28
CA ILE A 213 -13.49 6.65 22.09
C ILE A 213 -12.43 7.03 23.13
N GLU A 214 -12.56 6.51 24.34
CA GLU A 214 -11.65 6.79 25.44
C GLU A 214 -10.26 6.20 25.14
N LEU A 215 -10.18 4.92 24.78
CA LEU A 215 -8.92 4.20 24.58
C LEU A 215 -8.06 4.83 23.49
N HIS A 216 -8.60 5.07 22.30
CA HIS A 216 -7.80 5.65 21.22
C HIS A 216 -7.62 7.17 21.33
N SER A 217 -8.43 7.88 22.13
CA SER A 217 -8.15 9.28 22.46
C SER A 217 -6.90 9.41 23.35
N GLU A 218 -6.79 8.54 24.35
CA GLU A 218 -5.64 8.46 25.24
C GLU A 218 -4.38 7.99 24.48
N ALA A 219 -4.49 6.90 23.73
CA ALA A 219 -3.35 6.32 23.01
C ALA A 219 -2.74 7.25 21.95
N LEU A 220 -3.56 8.09 21.31
CA LEU A 220 -3.11 9.06 20.30
C LEU A 220 -2.87 10.46 20.86
N GLY A 221 -3.20 10.73 22.13
CA GLY A 221 -3.09 12.06 22.72
C GLY A 221 -4.00 13.11 22.07
N ILE A 222 -5.20 12.71 21.63
CA ILE A 222 -6.16 13.57 20.92
C ILE A 222 -7.44 13.77 21.72
N SER A 223 -8.23 14.80 21.38
CA SER A 223 -9.53 15.00 22.01
C SER A 223 -10.53 13.91 21.59
N SER A 224 -11.51 13.64 22.45
CA SER A 224 -12.60 12.71 22.13
C SER A 224 -13.39 13.13 20.89
N GLY A 225 -13.42 14.42 20.55
CA GLY A 225 -14.02 14.93 19.32
C GLY A 225 -13.27 14.47 18.07
N VAL A 226 -11.94 14.59 18.06
CA VAL A 226 -11.09 14.10 16.96
C VAL A 226 -11.13 12.58 16.88
N ALA A 227 -11.12 11.90 18.02
CA ALA A 227 -11.25 10.45 18.10
C ALA A 227 -12.57 9.95 17.44
N ARG A 228 -13.70 10.64 17.70
CA ARG A 228 -14.98 10.37 17.01
C ARG A 228 -14.92 10.63 15.51
N GLN A 229 -14.20 11.67 15.08
CA GLN A 229 -14.00 11.95 13.65
C GLN A 229 -13.21 10.82 12.97
N LEU A 230 -12.15 10.30 13.60
CA LEU A 230 -11.37 9.17 13.08
C LEU A 230 -12.23 7.92 12.86
N GLN A 231 -13.24 7.67 13.71
CA GLN A 231 -14.15 6.53 13.50
C GLN A 231 -15.09 6.70 12.30
N CYS A 232 -15.24 7.91 11.75
CA CYS A 232 -16.05 8.19 10.56
C CYS A 232 -17.49 7.65 10.64
N GLN A 233 -18.10 7.55 11.83
CA GLN A 233 -19.38 6.84 12.02
C GLN A 233 -20.52 7.38 11.15
N ASN A 234 -20.51 8.68 10.86
CA ASN A 234 -21.50 9.37 10.04
C ASN A 234 -21.02 9.62 8.59
N ASP A 235 -19.82 9.16 8.22
CA ASP A 235 -19.32 9.27 6.86
C ASP A 235 -20.06 8.27 5.96
N GLN A 236 -20.47 8.75 4.79
CA GLN A 236 -21.19 7.97 3.77
C GLN A 236 -20.51 8.03 2.40
N ARG A 237 -19.31 8.63 2.33
CA ARG A 237 -18.58 8.82 1.07
C ARG A 237 -17.94 7.53 0.55
N GLY A 238 -17.82 6.50 1.42
CA GLY A 238 -17.22 5.21 1.08
C GLY A 238 -15.70 5.22 1.11
N GLU A 239 -15.07 4.37 0.30
CA GLU A 239 -13.60 4.17 0.25
C GLU A 239 -12.88 5.19 -0.63
N ILE A 240 -13.59 5.84 -1.56
CA ILE A 240 -13.03 6.81 -2.49
C ILE A 240 -13.75 8.14 -2.26
N VAL A 241 -13.02 9.14 -1.78
CA VAL A 241 -13.57 10.47 -1.48
C VAL A 241 -13.12 11.49 -2.50
N ARG A 242 -13.95 12.49 -2.80
CA ARG A 242 -13.56 13.60 -3.67
C ARG A 242 -12.81 14.66 -2.88
N VAL A 243 -11.67 15.13 -3.41
CA VAL A 243 -10.90 16.24 -2.85
C VAL A 243 -11.24 17.51 -3.62
N GLU A 244 -12.07 18.38 -3.02
CA GLU A 244 -12.70 19.51 -3.73
C GLU A 244 -11.69 20.49 -4.34
N HIS A 245 -10.67 20.85 -3.57
CA HIS A 245 -9.68 21.88 -3.92
C HIS A 245 -8.33 21.33 -4.39
N GLY A 246 -8.27 20.03 -4.71
CA GLY A 246 -7.01 19.35 -4.99
C GLY A 246 -6.28 18.92 -3.72
N LEU A 247 -5.43 17.90 -3.84
CA LEU A 247 -4.65 17.39 -2.72
C LEU A 247 -3.33 18.15 -2.61
N SER A 248 -3.19 18.96 -1.54
CA SER A 248 -1.96 19.70 -1.24
C SER A 248 -0.98 18.83 -0.46
N LEU A 249 0.23 18.64 -0.99
CA LEU A 249 1.30 17.82 -0.40
C LEU A 249 2.65 18.52 -0.63
N LEU A 250 3.66 18.20 0.19
CA LEU A 250 5.02 18.63 -0.12
C LEU A 250 5.57 17.83 -1.30
N GLN A 251 5.99 18.55 -2.34
CA GLN A 251 6.73 17.98 -3.47
C GLN A 251 8.18 18.48 -3.42
N PRO A 252 9.19 17.61 -3.31
CA PRO A 252 10.58 18.02 -3.25
C PRO A 252 11.02 18.53 -4.62
N TYR A 253 11.93 19.49 -4.61
CA TYR A 253 12.41 20.17 -5.81
C TYR A 253 12.92 19.21 -6.91
N ALA A 254 13.56 18.10 -6.52
CA ALA A 254 14.04 17.08 -7.47
C ALA A 254 12.92 16.47 -8.34
N SER A 255 11.71 16.31 -7.78
CA SER A 255 10.56 15.79 -8.53
C SER A 255 10.03 16.76 -9.59
N LEU A 256 10.26 18.07 -9.42
CA LEU A 256 9.94 19.08 -10.44
C LEU A 256 10.92 19.02 -11.62
N GLN A 257 12.21 18.74 -11.37
CA GLN A 257 13.20 18.55 -12.44
C GLN A 257 12.96 17.28 -13.24
N GLU A 258 12.63 16.16 -12.59
CA GLU A 258 12.25 14.91 -13.28
C GLU A 258 11.01 15.12 -14.17
N GLN A 259 9.99 15.85 -13.67
CA GLN A 259 8.81 16.22 -14.46
C GLN A 259 9.12 17.14 -15.66
N GLN A 260 10.09 18.04 -15.52
CA GLN A 260 10.52 18.91 -16.62
C GLN A 260 11.36 18.15 -17.67
N GLN A 261 12.18 17.18 -17.26
CA GLN A 261 12.97 16.37 -18.19
C GLN A 261 12.10 15.40 -19.02
N GLU A 262 11.04 14.85 -18.45
CA GLU A 262 10.09 14.01 -19.19
C GLU A 262 9.30 14.78 -20.26
N GLN A 263 9.10 16.10 -20.11
CA GLN A 263 8.43 16.92 -21.12
C GLN A 263 9.34 17.37 -22.29
N VAL A 264 10.66 17.20 -22.18
CA VAL A 264 11.64 17.75 -23.15
C VAL A 264 12.18 16.70 -24.12
N GLN A 265 11.71 15.44 -24.12
CA GLN A 265 12.02 14.49 -25.20
C GLN A 265 11.00 14.58 -26.36
N PRO A 266 11.30 15.27 -27.48
CA PRO A 266 10.58 15.03 -28.72
C PRO A 266 10.92 13.62 -29.21
N ARG A 267 9.88 12.85 -29.56
CA ARG A 267 10.00 11.62 -30.34
C ARG A 267 10.50 11.97 -31.73
N ASP A 268 11.82 11.97 -31.91
CA ASP A 268 12.43 11.84 -33.22
C ASP A 268 12.97 10.41 -33.35
N TYR A 269 12.18 9.55 -33.98
CA TYR A 269 12.69 8.32 -34.57
C TYR A 269 12.59 8.49 -36.07
N GLY A 270 13.77 8.75 -36.64
CA GLY A 270 13.99 9.03 -38.04
C GLY A 270 13.55 7.91 -38.96
N GLN A 271 13.08 8.35 -40.12
CA GLN A 271 13.15 7.60 -41.35
C GLN A 271 14.62 7.32 -41.71
N THR A 272 14.97 6.05 -41.83
CA THR A 272 15.97 5.54 -42.79
C THR A 272 15.65 4.08 -43.08
#